data_AF-A0AAV4IVH2-F1
#
_entry.id   AF-A0AAV4IVH2-F1
#
_cell.length_a   1.000
_cell.length_b   1.000
_cell.length_c   1.000
_cell.angle_alpha   90.00
_cell.angle_beta   90.00
_cell.angle_gamma   90.00
#
_symmetry.space_group_name_H-M   'P 1'
#
loop_
_entity.id
_entity.type
_entity.pdbx_description
1 polymer ?
#
loop_
_entity_poly.entity_id
_entity_poly.type
_entity_poly.pdbx_seq_one_letter_code
_entity_poly.pdbx_strand_id
1 'polypeptide(L)'
;MIWVAIQTTKSKKLNLDVVWLDVANEYGSVPHEMIHLALRIYHVPEDIQMMLDDFFSGFRMSFSAGDYTTNWINQEVGIATRCTISPILLVMAWKSY
;
A
#
# COMPACT_ATOMS: atom_id res chain seq x y z
N MET A 1 -6.14 -11.85 15.01
CA MET A 1 -6.14 -11.03 16.25
C MET A 1 -7.55 -10.63 16.68
N ILE A 2 -8.36 -9.97 15.83
CA ILE A 2 -9.74 -9.56 16.19
C ILE A 2 -10.68 -10.73 16.52
N TRP A 3 -10.60 -11.84 15.78
CA TRP A 3 -11.43 -13.02 16.01
C TRP A 3 -11.28 -13.61 17.41
N VAL A 4 -10.03 -13.69 17.90
CA VAL A 4 -9.72 -14.18 19.24
C VAL A 4 -10.25 -13.22 20.30
N ALA A 5 -10.15 -11.91 20.07
CA ALA A 5 -10.72 -10.90 20.95
C ALA A 5 -12.24 -11.08 21.07
N ILE A 6 -12.95 -11.20 19.94
CA ILE A 6 -14.41 -11.44 19.88
C ILE A 6 -14.79 -12.72 20.64
N GLN A 7 -14.08 -13.83 20.39
CA GLN A 7 -14.36 -15.09 21.09
C GLN A 7 -14.13 -14.97 22.60
N THR A 8 -13.06 -14.30 23.01
CA THR A 8 -12.71 -14.14 24.42
C THR A 8 -13.70 -13.27 25.18
N THR A 9 -14.10 -12.11 24.63
CA THR A 9 -15.12 -11.25 25.24
C THR A 9 -16.48 -11.93 25.31
N LYS A 10 -16.85 -12.70 24.27
CA LYS A 10 -18.07 -13.51 24.29
C LYS A 10 -18.05 -14.57 25.40
N SER A 11 -16.97 -15.33 25.53
CA SER A 11 -16.82 -16.36 26.58
C SER A 11 -16.78 -15.77 27.98
N LYS A 12 -16.14 -14.61 28.16
CA LYS A 12 -15.99 -13.93 29.44
C LYS A 12 -17.15 -12.98 29.78
N LYS A 13 -18.14 -12.83 28.90
CA LYS A 13 -19.26 -11.88 29.02
C LYS A 13 -18.78 -10.44 29.27
N LEU A 14 -17.74 -10.04 28.55
CA LEU A 14 -17.16 -8.70 28.60
C LEU A 14 -17.63 -7.88 27.40
N ASN A 15 -17.56 -6.55 27.53
CA ASN A 15 -17.84 -5.63 26.42
C ASN A 15 -16.63 -5.53 25.47
N LEU A 16 -16.90 -5.35 24.19
CA LEU A 16 -15.90 -5.12 23.14
C LEU A 16 -16.42 -4.05 22.20
N ASP A 17 -15.73 -2.91 22.17
CA ASP A 17 -15.96 -1.86 21.18
C ASP A 17 -14.94 -2.03 20.04
N VAL A 18 -15.42 -2.00 18.79
CA VAL A 18 -14.59 -2.20 17.59
C VAL A 18 -14.79 -1.04 16.63
N VAL A 19 -13.68 -0.45 16.18
CA VAL A 19 -13.66 0.54 15.10
C VAL A 19 -13.08 -0.11 13.85
N TRP A 20 -13.83 -0.05 12.76
CA TRP A 20 -13.37 -0.50 11.44
C TRP A 20 -13.00 0.72 10.62
N LEU A 21 -11.76 0.78 10.15
CA LEU A 21 -11.26 1.84 9.28
C LEU A 21 -10.97 1.24 7.91
N ASP A 22 -11.60 1.80 6.88
CA ASP A 22 -11.34 1.46 5.49
C ASP A 22 -10.58 2.62 4.83
N VAL A 23 -9.39 2.31 4.29
CA VAL A 23 -8.52 3.32 3.68
C VAL A 23 -8.94 3.48 2.21
N ALA A 24 -9.55 4.62 1.89
CA ALA A 24 -9.97 4.91 0.53
C ALA A 24 -8.77 4.93 -0.43
N ASN A 25 -8.90 4.22 -1.56
CA ASN A 25 -7.87 4.15 -2.61
C ASN A 25 -6.48 3.80 -2.05
N GLU A 26 -6.39 2.74 -1.24
CA GLU A 26 -5.17 2.35 -0.53
C GLU A 26 -3.93 2.28 -1.45
N TYR A 27 -4.07 1.70 -2.64
CA TYR A 27 -2.97 1.59 -3.62
C TYR A 27 -2.63 2.94 -4.26
N GLY A 28 -3.62 3.75 -4.61
CA GLY A 28 -3.40 5.03 -5.28
C GLY A 28 -3.05 6.18 -4.33
N SER A 29 -3.12 5.96 -3.02
CA SER A 29 -2.85 6.98 -2.00
C SER A 29 -1.49 6.83 -1.32
N VAL A 30 -0.76 5.73 -1.52
CA VAL A 30 0.57 5.51 -0.91
C VAL A 30 1.58 6.55 -1.43
N PRO A 31 2.14 7.42 -0.57
CA PRO A 31 3.23 8.30 -0.96
C PRO A 31 4.51 7.49 -1.23
N HIS A 32 5.26 7.79 -2.29
CA HIS A 32 6.53 7.08 -2.56
C HIS A 32 7.54 7.26 -1.42
N GLU A 33 7.57 8.43 -0.79
CA GLU A 33 8.36 8.67 0.44
C GLU A 33 8.08 7.67 1.56
N MET A 34 6.83 7.22 1.70
CA MET A 34 6.44 6.22 2.69
C MET A 34 7.04 4.84 2.36
N ILE A 35 7.13 4.52 1.06
CA ILE A 35 7.77 3.30 0.56
C ILE A 35 9.27 3.36 0.84
N HIS A 36 9.96 4.46 0.48
CA HIS A 36 11.39 4.62 0.76
C HIS A 36 11.70 4.58 2.27
N LEU A 37 10.84 5.17 3.11
CA LEU A 37 10.96 5.07 4.55
C LEU A 37 10.81 3.61 5.03
N ALA A 38 9.79 2.89 4.58
CA ALA A 38 9.57 1.51 4.96
C ALA A 38 10.75 0.60 4.55
N LEU A 39 11.25 0.75 3.32
CA LEU A 39 12.42 0.00 2.84
C LEU A 39 13.64 0.18 3.77
N ARG A 40 13.88 1.41 4.24
CA ARG A 40 14.94 1.72 5.21
C ARG A 40 14.67 1.09 6.59
N ILE A 41 13.44 1.19 7.10
CA ILE A 41 13.04 0.61 8.39
C ILE A 41 13.24 -0.91 8.41
N TYR A 42 12.91 -1.59 7.32
CA TYR A 42 13.06 -3.04 7.20
C TYR A 42 14.46 -3.50 6.74
N HIS A 43 15.42 -2.57 6.65
CA HIS A 43 16.81 -2.86 6.23
C HIS A 43 16.89 -3.59 4.88
N VAL A 44 16.04 -3.22 3.93
CA VAL A 44 16.09 -3.76 2.58
C VAL A 44 17.44 -3.36 1.94
N PRO A 45 18.16 -4.27 1.28
CA PRO A 45 19.42 -3.95 0.60
C PRO A 45 19.33 -2.75 -0.35
N GLU A 46 20.40 -1.95 -0.41
CA GLU A 46 20.44 -0.69 -1.18
C GLU A 46 20.26 -0.89 -2.69
N ASP A 47 20.79 -2.00 -3.22
CA ASP A 47 20.59 -2.41 -4.61
C ASP A 47 19.12 -2.64 -4.96
N ILE A 48 18.34 -3.22 -4.03
CA ILE A 48 16.90 -3.39 -4.20
C ILE A 48 16.17 -2.05 -4.07
N GLN A 49 16.60 -1.17 -3.17
CA GLN A 49 16.03 0.18 -3.05
C GLN A 49 16.21 0.95 -4.36
N MET A 50 17.42 0.98 -4.92
CA MET A 50 17.70 1.63 -6.19
C MET A 50 16.87 1.04 -7.34
N MET A 51 16.72 -0.29 -7.40
CA MET A 51 15.88 -0.93 -8.42
C MET A 51 14.41 -0.48 -8.31
N LEU A 52 13.90 -0.29 -7.10
CA LEU A 52 12.55 0.21 -6.87
C LEU A 52 12.40 1.69 -7.19
N ASP A 53 13.42 2.51 -6.88
CA ASP A 53 13.46 3.92 -7.24
C ASP A 53 13.41 4.11 -8.76
N ASP A 54 14.19 3.31 -9.49
CA ASP A 54 14.16 3.27 -10.96
C ASP A 54 12.78 2.82 -11.48
N PHE A 55 12.18 1.80 -10.85
CA PHE A 55 10.84 1.33 -11.19
C PHE A 55 9.77 2.42 -11.02
N PHE A 56 9.84 3.22 -9.95
CA PHE A 56 8.87 4.29 -9.68
C PHE A 56 9.13 5.56 -10.49
N SER A 57 10.40 5.95 -10.71
CA SER A 57 10.76 7.18 -11.44
C SER A 57 10.28 7.18 -12.90
N GLY A 58 10.21 6.02 -13.53
CA GLY A 58 9.69 5.83 -14.89
C GLY A 58 8.19 5.54 -14.97
N PHE A 59 7.49 5.49 -13.83
CA PHE A 59 6.13 4.98 -13.79
C PHE A 59 5.12 5.97 -14.39
N ARG A 60 4.50 5.54 -15.49
CA ARG A 60 3.49 6.32 -16.21
C ARG A 60 2.25 5.50 -16.44
N MET A 61 1.10 6.16 -16.37
CA MET A 61 -0.18 5.54 -16.67
C MET A 61 -0.88 6.25 -17.81
N SER A 62 -1.64 5.48 -18.59
CA SER A 62 -2.63 5.99 -19.54
C SER A 62 -3.92 5.20 -19.35
N PHE A 63 -5.06 5.88 -19.45
CA PHE A 63 -6.37 5.27 -19.29
C PHE A 63 -7.12 5.31 -20.62
N SER A 64 -7.66 4.17 -21.04
CA SER A 64 -8.53 4.07 -22.20
C SER A 64 -9.97 3.83 -21.75
N ALA A 65 -10.90 4.64 -22.25
CA ALA A 65 -12.34 4.52 -22.00
C ALA A 65 -13.09 4.74 -23.32
N GLY A 66 -13.66 3.66 -23.87
CA GLY A 66 -14.24 3.68 -25.21
C GLY A 66 -13.20 4.07 -26.26
N ASP A 67 -13.50 5.10 -27.06
CA ASP A 67 -12.61 5.60 -28.12
C ASP A 67 -11.60 6.65 -27.64
N TYR A 68 -11.59 6.97 -26.35
CA TYR A 68 -10.70 7.95 -25.77
C TYR A 68 -9.57 7.27 -24.98
N THR A 69 -8.33 7.72 -25.19
CA THR A 69 -7.18 7.33 -24.38
C THR A 69 -6.47 8.58 -23.89
N THR A 70 -6.17 8.65 -22.59
CA THR A 70 -5.41 9.76 -22.02
C THR A 70 -3.97 9.75 -22.53
N ASN A 71 -3.33 10.92 -22.55
CA ASN A 71 -1.87 10.97 -22.66
C ASN A 71 -1.22 10.25 -21.45
N TRP A 72 0.07 9.98 -21.57
CA TRP A 72 0.86 9.46 -20.45
C TRP A 72 0.88 10.45 -19.30
N ILE A 73 0.48 9.99 -18.12
CA ILE A 73 0.47 10.73 -16.87
C ILE A 73 1.59 10.16 -15.99
N ASN A 74 2.51 11.02 -15.53
CA ASN A 74 3.50 10.64 -14.54
C ASN A 74 2.79 10.38 -13.21
N GLN A 75 3.07 9.24 -12.58
CA GLN A 75 2.39 8.86 -11.36
C GLN A 75 3.24 9.24 -10.13
N GLU A 76 2.95 10.41 -9.55
CA GLU A 76 3.69 10.95 -8.39
C GLU A 76 3.30 10.30 -7.05
N VAL A 77 2.12 9.66 -7.00
CA VAL A 77 1.58 9.00 -5.81
C VAL A 77 0.93 7.68 -6.19
N GLY A 78 1.13 6.69 -5.32
CA GLY A 78 0.50 5.39 -5.42
C GLY A 78 1.36 4.34 -6.10
N ILE A 79 0.87 3.11 -6.01
CA ILE A 79 1.50 1.90 -6.54
C ILE A 79 0.54 1.21 -7.50
N ALA A 80 1.09 0.58 -8.54
CA ALA A 80 0.31 -0.05 -9.59
C ALA A 80 -0.53 -1.21 -9.02
N THR A 81 -1.85 -1.17 -9.22
CA THR A 81 -2.70 -2.32 -8.90
C THR A 81 -2.35 -3.47 -9.87
N ARG A 82 -2.35 -4.71 -9.37
CA ARG A 82 -1.99 -5.94 -10.12
C ARG A 82 -0.50 -6.13 -10.45
N CYS A 83 0.40 -5.29 -9.94
CA CYS A 83 1.83 -5.58 -9.96
C CYS A 83 2.22 -6.50 -8.79
N THR A 84 3.13 -7.44 -9.01
CA THR A 84 3.52 -8.46 -8.01
C THR A 84 4.19 -7.85 -6.78
N ILE A 85 4.95 -6.76 -6.95
CA ILE A 85 5.64 -6.11 -5.82
C ILE A 85 4.70 -5.21 -5.00
N SER A 86 3.60 -4.73 -5.60
CA SER A 86 2.71 -3.76 -4.98
C SER A 86 2.11 -4.21 -3.65
N PRO A 87 1.56 -5.44 -3.48
CA PRO A 87 1.04 -5.87 -2.19
C PRO A 87 2.10 -5.88 -1.09
N ILE A 88 3.35 -6.19 -1.42
CA ILE A 88 4.46 -6.22 -0.45
C ILE A 88 4.79 -4.79 -0.02
N LEU A 89 4.95 -3.87 -0.98
CA LEU A 89 5.24 -2.47 -0.69
C LEU A 89 4.12 -1.80 0.10
N LEU A 90 2.87 -2.13 -0.22
CA LEU A 90 1.69 -1.66 0.50
C LEU A 90 1.74 -2.07 1.97
N VAL A 91 1.91 -3.37 2.24
CA VAL A 91 1.98 -3.89 3.61
C VAL A 91 3.17 -3.29 4.37
N MET A 92 4.33 -3.15 3.73
CA MET A 92 5.50 -2.54 4.37
C MET A 92 5.25 -1.06 4.72
N ALA A 93 4.66 -0.30 3.80
CA ALA A 93 4.34 1.11 4.02
C ALA A 93 3.38 1.27 5.21
N TRP A 94 2.21 0.61 5.17
CA TRP A 94 1.19 0.78 6.21
C TRP A 94 1.52 0.13 7.55
N LYS A 95 2.33 -0.93 7.58
CA LYS A 95 2.77 -1.56 8.84
C LYS A 95 3.86 -0.75 9.57
N SER A 96 4.48 0.21 8.88
CA SER A 96 5.49 1.09 9.48
C SER A 96 4.89 2.25 10.30
N TYR A 97 3.55 2.30 10.44
CA TYR A 97 2.79 3.26 11.25
C TYR A 97 1.96 2.58 12.35
#